data_AF-A0A4P9YUJ9-F1
#
_entry.id   AF-A0A4P9YUJ9-F1
#
_cell.length_a   1.000
_cell.length_b   1.000
_cell.length_c   1.000
_cell.angle_alpha   90.00
_cell.angle_beta   90.00
_cell.angle_gamma   90.00
#
_symmetry.space_group_name_H-M   'P 1'
#
loop_
_entity.id
_entity.type
_entity.pdbx_description
1 polymer ?
#
loop_
_entity_poly.entity_id
_entity_poly.type
_entity_poly.pdbx_seq_one_letter_code
_entity_poly.pdbx_strand_id
1 'polypeptide(L)'
;MGELIQSLGIPTTPSGEVSIVQFVMDTPSEERALLQARLTGIQYQLALNYMASLVFARNLAVIIKLLYAQPHNLTAWLCVIPALLGMVHGMVSSFSFAVGSANCRTMVWFVTCALTVSTMSNSFIVLQKAYLALCRQWWILSIGTPLILLQLGFAYLTIWYSPITLEANSGCVVHYPDFIPWYWFGLIIPINAFFSGIFSYVTYKQYIIYKSDAWRLLARKGIEIMCLVILCNLICGTCIFLRIGGHSTIFFFVVDW
;
A
#
# COMPACT_ATOMS: atom_id res chain seq x y z
N MET A 1 9.28 8.88 23.58
CA MET A 1 8.82 9.21 22.20
C MET A 1 7.52 10.01 22.19
N GLY A 2 6.54 9.70 23.05
CA GLY A 2 5.25 10.41 23.11
C GLY A 2 5.34 11.94 23.29
N GLU A 3 6.15 12.42 24.23
CA GLU A 3 6.29 13.88 24.49
C GLU A 3 6.86 14.65 23.29
N LEU A 4 7.79 14.05 22.55
CA LEU A 4 8.35 14.65 21.32
C LEU A 4 7.28 14.75 20.22
N ILE A 5 6.39 13.76 20.13
CA ILE A 5 5.32 13.74 19.12
C ILE A 5 4.26 14.78 19.44
N GLN A 6 3.95 14.95 20.73
CA GLN A 6 3.00 15.97 21.19
C GLN A 6 3.53 17.39 20.98
N SER A 7 4.84 17.63 21.20
CA SER A 7 5.45 18.94 20.92
C SER A 7 5.49 19.29 19.43
N LEU A 8 5.49 18.27 18.55
CA LEU A 8 5.34 18.45 17.12
C LEU A 8 3.89 18.77 16.70
N GLY A 9 2.89 18.65 17.57
CA GLY A 9 1.49 18.91 17.23
C GLY A 9 0.80 17.77 16.47
N ILE A 10 1.36 16.57 16.51
CA ILE A 10 0.74 15.38 15.91
C ILE A 10 -0.43 14.93 16.80
N PRO A 11 -1.62 14.67 16.26
CA PRO A 11 -2.78 14.24 17.04
C PRO A 11 -2.51 12.87 17.66
N THR A 12 -2.40 12.85 18.99
CA THR A 12 -2.24 11.61 19.76
C THR A 12 -3.56 11.29 20.47
N THR A 13 -3.97 10.03 20.40
CA THR A 13 -5.07 9.52 21.22
C THR A 13 -4.50 8.49 22.20
N PRO A 14 -4.94 8.47 23.46
CA PRO A 14 -4.44 7.49 24.42
C PRO A 14 -4.62 6.05 23.95
N SER A 15 -5.73 5.74 23.26
CA SER A 15 -6.02 4.38 22.78
C SER A 15 -5.10 3.91 21.64
N GLY A 16 -4.52 4.81 20.85
CA GLY A 16 -3.53 4.47 19.82
C GLY A 16 -2.15 4.10 20.38
N GLU A 17 -1.88 4.49 21.64
CA GLU A 17 -0.61 4.24 22.35
C GLU A 17 -0.64 2.95 23.18
N VAL A 18 -1.81 2.37 23.42
CA VAL A 18 -1.93 1.13 24.19
C VAL A 18 -1.56 -0.05 23.30
N SER A 19 -0.81 -1.01 23.85
CA SER A 19 -0.51 -2.26 23.13
C SER A 19 -1.77 -3.12 23.00
N ILE A 20 -1.85 -3.93 21.95
CA ILE A 20 -3.02 -4.77 21.69
C ILE A 20 -3.30 -5.71 22.88
N VAL A 21 -2.24 -6.29 23.47
CA VAL A 21 -2.36 -7.19 24.63
C VAL A 21 -2.88 -6.42 25.84
N GLN A 22 -2.33 -5.24 26.13
CA GLN A 22 -2.80 -4.42 27.25
C GLN A 22 -4.27 -4.00 27.06
N PHE A 23 -4.67 -3.63 25.85
CA PHE A 23 -6.06 -3.28 25.55
C PHE A 23 -7.04 -4.45 25.81
N VAL A 24 -6.62 -5.69 25.57
CA VAL A 24 -7.42 -6.87 25.90
C VAL A 24 -7.45 -7.08 27.42
N MET A 25 -6.30 -6.98 28.10
CA MET A 25 -6.15 -7.23 29.53
C MET A 25 -6.82 -6.17 30.42
N ASP A 26 -6.91 -4.92 29.97
CA ASP A 26 -7.56 -3.82 30.68
C ASP A 26 -9.10 -3.92 30.65
N THR A 27 -9.66 -4.92 29.95
CA THR A 27 -11.12 -5.15 29.90
C THR A 27 -11.60 -5.81 31.21
N PRO A 28 -12.57 -5.23 31.94
CA PRO A 28 -13.14 -5.88 33.12
C PRO A 28 -13.68 -7.27 32.80
N SER A 29 -13.41 -8.25 33.67
CA SER A 29 -13.82 -9.65 33.48
C SER A 29 -15.35 -9.85 33.43
N GLU A 30 -16.10 -8.90 33.99
CA GLU A 30 -17.57 -8.88 33.97
C GLU A 30 -18.13 -8.53 32.57
N GLU A 31 -17.36 -7.84 31.73
CA GLU A 31 -17.78 -7.39 30.39
C GLU A 31 -17.37 -8.36 29.27
N ARG A 32 -17.79 -9.63 29.39
CA ARG A 32 -17.45 -10.69 28.41
C ARG A 32 -17.79 -10.34 26.97
N ALA A 33 -18.89 -9.64 26.73
CA ALA A 33 -19.31 -9.23 25.38
C ALA A 33 -18.32 -8.25 24.74
N LEU A 34 -17.79 -7.29 25.51
CA LEU A 34 -16.79 -6.33 25.02
C LEU A 34 -15.47 -7.04 24.72
N LEU A 35 -15.04 -7.96 25.57
CA LEU A 35 -13.84 -8.77 25.36
C LEU A 35 -13.95 -9.60 24.05
N GLN A 36 -15.09 -10.23 23.82
CA GLN A 36 -15.34 -10.99 22.59
C GLN A 36 -15.32 -10.11 21.34
N ALA A 37 -15.92 -8.92 21.41
CA ALA A 37 -15.88 -7.95 20.32
C ALA A 37 -14.44 -7.55 19.99
N ARG A 38 -13.64 -7.15 21.01
CA ARG A 38 -12.21 -6.80 20.88
C ARG A 38 -11.41 -7.91 20.21
N LEU A 39 -11.53 -9.14 20.71
CA LEU A 39 -10.80 -10.29 20.16
C LEU A 39 -11.21 -10.58 18.71
N THR A 40 -12.50 -10.48 18.38
CA THR A 40 -13.00 -10.73 17.03
C THR A 40 -12.45 -9.70 16.04
N GLY A 41 -12.49 -8.41 16.38
CA GLY A 41 -11.97 -7.34 15.53
C GLY A 41 -10.48 -7.49 15.27
N ILE A 42 -9.69 -7.80 16.30
CA ILE A 42 -8.25 -8.00 16.16
C ILE A 42 -7.94 -9.27 15.36
N GLN A 43 -8.65 -10.38 15.59
CA GLN A 43 -8.47 -11.61 14.83
C GLN A 43 -8.80 -11.42 13.34
N TYR A 44 -9.85 -10.66 13.04
CA TYR A 44 -10.21 -10.32 11.67
C TYR A 44 -9.10 -9.51 10.98
N GLN A 45 -8.58 -8.48 11.64
CA GLN A 45 -7.45 -7.69 11.12
C GLN A 45 -6.19 -8.55 10.90
N LEU A 46 -5.86 -9.42 11.86
CA LEU A 46 -4.72 -10.32 11.77
C LEU A 46 -4.88 -11.32 10.62
N ALA A 47 -6.07 -11.87 10.42
CA ALA A 47 -6.36 -12.79 9.33
C ALA A 47 -6.15 -12.12 7.97
N LEU A 48 -6.64 -10.89 7.78
CA LEU A 48 -6.44 -10.13 6.54
C LEU A 48 -4.95 -9.82 6.28
N ASN A 49 -4.22 -9.36 7.31
CA ASN A 49 -2.79 -9.10 7.20
C ASN A 49 -2.00 -10.38 6.87
N TYR A 50 -2.36 -11.51 7.49
CA TYR A 50 -1.73 -12.80 7.20
C TYR A 50 -1.95 -13.23 5.75
N MET A 51 -3.20 -13.12 5.25
CA MET A 51 -3.52 -13.42 3.86
C MET A 51 -2.75 -12.54 2.87
N ALA A 52 -2.69 -11.23 3.12
CA ALA A 52 -1.89 -10.30 2.31
C ALA A 52 -0.41 -10.71 2.30
N SER A 53 0.15 -11.05 3.46
CA SER A 53 1.56 -11.43 3.54
C SER A 53 1.89 -12.77 2.89
N LEU A 54 0.94 -13.71 2.81
CA LEU A 54 1.12 -14.92 1.99
C LEU A 54 1.23 -14.57 0.50
N VAL A 55 0.43 -13.60 0.01
CA VAL A 55 0.53 -13.10 -1.37
C VAL A 55 1.90 -12.45 -1.60
N PHE A 56 2.34 -11.58 -0.69
CA PHE A 56 3.66 -10.95 -0.78
C PHE A 56 4.83 -11.95 -0.70
N ALA A 57 4.73 -12.97 0.16
CA ALA A 57 5.73 -14.04 0.24
C ALA A 57 5.82 -14.83 -1.08
N ARG A 58 4.68 -15.15 -1.69
CA ARG A 58 4.65 -15.78 -3.03
C ARG A 58 5.29 -14.88 -4.08
N ASN A 59 4.97 -13.59 -4.09
CA ASN A 59 5.55 -12.62 -5.01
C ASN A 59 7.06 -12.51 -4.83
N LEU A 60 7.53 -12.45 -3.59
CA LEU A 60 8.95 -12.41 -3.25
C LEU A 60 9.68 -13.65 -3.77
N ALA A 61 9.12 -14.85 -3.60
CA ALA A 61 9.70 -16.08 -4.11
C ALA A 61 9.82 -16.09 -5.65
N VAL A 62 8.83 -15.53 -6.37
CA VAL A 62 8.87 -15.40 -7.83
C VAL A 62 9.93 -14.38 -8.25
N ILE A 63 10.00 -13.23 -7.58
CA ILE A 63 10.96 -12.17 -7.89
C ILE A 63 12.40 -12.61 -7.61
N ILE A 64 12.63 -13.37 -6.54
CA ILE A 64 13.95 -13.95 -6.23
C ILE A 64 14.42 -14.86 -7.39
N LYS A 65 13.54 -15.71 -7.93
CA LYS A 65 13.86 -16.53 -9.12
C LYS A 65 14.21 -15.67 -10.33
N LEU A 66 13.46 -14.58 -10.55
CA LEU A 66 13.73 -13.63 -11.63
C LEU A 66 15.09 -12.92 -11.44
N LEU A 67 15.43 -12.53 -10.21
CA LEU A 67 16.72 -11.91 -9.87
C LEU A 67 17.89 -12.86 -10.08
N TYR A 68 17.75 -14.14 -9.70
CA TYR A 68 18.77 -15.14 -9.97
C TYR A 68 19.01 -15.33 -11.47
N ALA A 69 17.96 -15.28 -12.29
CA ALA A 69 18.08 -15.37 -13.74
C ALA A 69 18.64 -14.08 -14.38
N GLN A 70 18.39 -12.91 -13.78
CA GLN A 70 18.72 -11.60 -14.36
C GLN A 70 19.20 -10.59 -13.30
N PRO A 71 20.40 -10.77 -12.69
CA PRO A 71 20.84 -9.98 -11.55
C PRO A 71 21.08 -8.49 -11.85
N HIS A 72 21.30 -8.15 -13.12
CA HIS A 72 21.55 -6.77 -13.57
C HIS A 72 20.26 -6.01 -13.95
N ASN A 73 19.09 -6.63 -13.82
CA ASN A 73 17.82 -6.00 -14.19
C ASN A 73 17.29 -5.15 -13.03
N LEU A 74 17.42 -3.82 -13.14
CA LEU A 74 16.94 -2.86 -12.13
C LEU A 74 15.46 -3.06 -11.78
N THR A 75 14.62 -3.43 -12.75
CA THR A 75 13.19 -3.66 -12.51
C THR A 75 12.97 -4.80 -11.51
N ALA A 76 13.75 -5.87 -11.61
CA ALA A 76 13.63 -7.00 -10.69
C ALA A 76 14.01 -6.60 -9.26
N TRP A 77 15.03 -5.76 -9.09
CA TRP A 77 15.42 -5.22 -7.78
C TRP A 77 14.34 -4.31 -7.18
N LEU A 78 13.76 -3.43 -7.99
CA LEU A 78 12.68 -2.55 -7.54
C LEU A 78 11.42 -3.32 -7.15
N CYS A 79 11.14 -4.47 -7.79
CA CYS A 79 10.04 -5.35 -7.39
C CYS A 79 10.28 -6.04 -6.04
N VAL A 80 11.53 -6.24 -5.61
CA VAL A 80 11.81 -6.83 -4.28
C VAL A 80 11.33 -5.93 -3.16
N ILE A 81 11.46 -4.61 -3.31
CA ILE A 81 11.11 -3.64 -2.27
C ILE A 81 9.66 -3.81 -1.78
N PRO A 82 8.62 -3.73 -2.64
CA PRO A 82 7.24 -3.91 -2.19
C PRO A 82 6.96 -5.32 -1.65
N ALA A 83 7.51 -6.36 -2.28
CA ALA A 83 7.31 -7.74 -1.83
C ALA A 83 7.92 -7.99 -0.45
N LEU A 84 9.10 -7.44 -0.19
CA LEU A 84 9.77 -7.51 1.11
C LEU A 84 9.01 -6.70 2.16
N LEU A 85 8.60 -5.47 1.84
CA LEU A 85 7.85 -4.61 2.77
C LEU A 85 6.51 -5.23 3.18
N GLY A 86 5.76 -5.82 2.24
CA GLY A 86 4.50 -6.52 2.53
C GLY A 86 4.69 -7.80 3.36
N MET A 87 5.80 -8.51 3.17
CA MET A 87 6.15 -9.66 4.01
C MET A 87 6.55 -9.22 5.42
N VAL A 88 7.43 -8.22 5.55
CA VAL A 88 7.86 -7.66 6.83
C VAL A 88 6.66 -7.10 7.61
N HIS A 89 5.72 -6.45 6.91
CA HIS A 89 4.47 -5.98 7.52
C HIS A 89 3.72 -7.12 8.23
N GLY A 90 3.42 -8.23 7.56
CA GLY A 90 2.72 -9.34 8.22
C GLY A 90 3.50 -10.00 9.33
N MET A 91 4.83 -10.08 9.20
CA MET A 91 5.69 -10.58 10.29
C MET A 91 5.61 -9.68 11.51
N VAL A 92 5.71 -8.36 11.33
CA VAL A 92 5.59 -7.37 12.40
C VAL A 92 4.18 -7.40 13.00
N SER A 93 3.12 -7.48 12.20
CA SER A 93 1.74 -7.59 12.69
C SER A 93 1.54 -8.85 13.53
N SER A 94 2.03 -9.99 13.07
CA SER A 94 1.92 -11.27 13.77
C SER A 94 2.74 -11.27 15.07
N PHE A 95 3.97 -10.78 15.01
CA PHE A 95 4.86 -10.70 16.17
C PHE A 95 4.30 -9.79 17.26
N SER A 96 3.76 -8.64 16.86
CA SER A 96 3.20 -7.68 17.80
C SER A 96 1.95 -8.20 18.50
N PHE A 97 1.17 -9.05 17.83
CA PHE A 97 0.04 -9.73 18.46
C PHE A 97 0.50 -10.77 19.49
N ALA A 98 1.58 -11.50 19.19
CA ALA A 98 2.12 -12.53 20.09
C ALA A 98 2.83 -11.95 21.31
N VAL A 99 3.60 -10.88 21.14
CA VAL A 99 4.48 -10.33 22.20
C VAL A 99 3.91 -9.07 22.86
N GLY A 100 2.94 -8.40 22.22
CA GLY A 100 2.36 -7.16 22.74
C GLY A 100 3.32 -5.96 22.71
N SER A 101 4.37 -6.01 21.89
CA SER A 101 5.44 -5.00 21.90
C SER A 101 5.18 -3.77 21.04
N ALA A 102 4.24 -3.83 20.09
CA ALA A 102 3.97 -2.71 19.19
C ALA A 102 2.60 -2.08 19.44
N ASN A 103 2.60 -0.75 19.49
CA ASN A 103 1.39 0.05 19.57
C ASN A 103 0.77 0.20 18.18
N CYS A 104 -0.55 0.37 18.14
CA CYS A 104 -1.31 0.57 16.90
C CYS A 104 -0.75 1.72 16.05
N ARG A 105 -0.32 2.83 16.69
CA ARG A 105 0.32 3.95 15.99
C ARG A 105 1.57 3.55 15.20
N THR A 106 2.49 2.82 15.82
CA THR A 106 3.75 2.41 15.17
C THR A 106 3.49 1.50 13.98
N MET A 107 2.50 0.59 14.09
CA MET A 107 2.07 -0.22 12.95
C MET A 107 1.52 0.60 11.80
N VAL A 108 0.62 1.55 12.10
CA VAL A 108 0.02 2.40 11.07
C VAL A 108 1.08 3.24 10.36
N TRP A 109 2.03 3.82 11.10
CA TRP A 109 3.13 4.57 10.49
C TRP A 109 4.00 3.67 9.62
N PHE A 110 4.34 2.47 10.10
CA PHE A 110 5.10 1.51 9.33
C PHE A 110 4.37 1.11 8.04
N VAL A 111 3.10 0.72 8.10
CA VAL A 111 2.33 0.30 6.91
C VAL A 111 2.15 1.47 5.94
N THR A 112 1.90 2.69 6.44
CA THR A 112 1.77 3.88 5.60
C THR A 112 3.06 4.15 4.83
N CYS A 113 4.20 4.13 5.51
CA CYS A 113 5.52 4.29 4.87
C CYS A 113 5.80 3.14 3.88
N ALA A 114 5.50 1.90 4.26
CA ALA A 114 5.69 0.72 3.43
C ALA A 114 4.86 0.79 2.13
N LEU A 115 3.59 1.19 2.24
CA LEU A 115 2.67 1.43 1.13
C LEU A 115 3.26 2.49 0.19
N THR A 116 3.60 3.67 0.71
CA THR A 116 4.13 4.76 -0.11
C THR A 116 5.42 4.39 -0.83
N VAL A 117 6.39 3.76 -0.14
CA VAL A 117 7.63 3.29 -0.77
C VAL A 117 7.36 2.24 -1.85
N SER A 118 6.40 1.34 -1.60
CA SER A 118 5.96 0.34 -2.57
C SER A 118 5.35 0.98 -3.82
N THR A 119 4.41 1.92 -3.66
CA THR A 119 3.77 2.64 -4.77
C THR A 119 4.78 3.45 -5.57
N MET A 120 5.74 4.10 -4.90
CA MET A 120 6.82 4.82 -5.58
C MET A 120 7.72 3.88 -6.38
N SER A 121 8.06 2.71 -5.83
CA SER A 121 8.86 1.70 -6.51
C SER A 121 8.15 1.18 -7.77
N ASN A 122 6.86 0.87 -7.66
CA ASN A 122 6.02 0.47 -8.80
C ASN A 122 5.95 1.57 -9.87
N SER A 123 5.73 2.81 -9.45
CA SER A 123 5.68 3.97 -10.37
C SER A 123 7.01 4.19 -11.07
N PHE A 124 8.13 4.02 -10.36
CA PHE A 124 9.47 4.14 -10.92
C PHE A 124 9.77 3.04 -11.95
N ILE A 125 9.32 1.81 -11.72
CA ILE A 125 9.42 0.73 -12.71
C ILE A 125 8.73 1.12 -14.01
N VAL A 126 7.48 1.59 -13.93
CA VAL A 126 6.73 1.96 -15.14
C VAL A 126 7.35 3.16 -15.83
N LEU A 127 7.80 4.16 -15.07
CA LEU A 127 8.54 5.31 -15.58
C LEU A 127 9.83 4.89 -16.30
N GLN A 128 10.61 3.98 -15.72
CA GLN A 128 11.84 3.46 -16.32
C GLN A 128 11.54 2.77 -17.66
N LYS A 129 10.52 1.91 -17.69
CA LYS A 129 10.12 1.22 -18.93
C LYS A 129 9.62 2.21 -19.98
N ALA A 130 8.78 3.17 -19.60
CA ALA A 130 8.29 4.22 -20.48
C ALA A 130 9.44 5.06 -21.06
N TYR A 131 10.40 5.46 -20.24
CA TYR A 131 11.57 6.23 -20.66
C TYR A 131 12.42 5.49 -21.69
N LEU A 132 12.71 4.21 -21.45
CA LEU A 132 13.44 3.38 -22.42
C LEU A 132 12.66 3.19 -23.72
N ALA A 133 11.35 3.00 -23.61
CA ALA A 133 10.49 2.70 -24.74
C ALA A 133 10.27 3.93 -25.67
N LEU A 134 10.32 5.14 -25.11
CA LEU A 134 10.27 6.42 -25.84
C LEU A 134 11.67 6.96 -26.20
N CYS A 135 12.65 6.07 -26.42
CA CYS A 135 13.99 6.44 -26.86
C CYS A 135 14.69 7.47 -25.94
N ARG A 136 14.55 7.33 -24.61
CA ARG A 136 15.25 8.14 -23.60
C ARG A 136 14.92 9.63 -23.63
N GLN A 137 13.68 9.97 -23.97
CA GLN A 137 13.22 11.36 -23.93
C GLN A 137 13.18 11.91 -22.49
N TRP A 138 13.98 12.96 -22.24
CA TRP A 138 14.15 13.57 -20.91
C TRP A 138 12.86 14.14 -20.31
N TRP A 139 11.93 14.63 -21.14
CA TRP A 139 10.68 15.23 -20.66
C TRP A 139 9.84 14.25 -19.81
N ILE A 140 9.90 12.94 -20.11
CA ILE A 140 9.16 11.91 -19.38
C ILE A 140 9.67 11.81 -17.95
N LEU A 141 10.99 11.88 -17.76
CA LEU A 141 11.61 11.87 -16.44
C LEU A 141 11.26 13.16 -15.67
N SER A 142 11.30 14.30 -16.36
CA SER A 142 10.96 15.59 -15.76
C SER A 142 9.51 15.69 -15.29
N ILE A 143 8.56 15.08 -15.99
CA ILE A 143 7.13 15.05 -15.58
C ILE A 143 6.86 13.92 -14.59
N GLY A 144 7.43 12.74 -14.83
CA GLY A 144 7.18 11.56 -14.00
C GLY A 144 7.79 11.67 -12.59
N THR A 145 8.95 12.29 -12.44
CA THR A 145 9.62 12.37 -11.13
C THR A 145 8.82 13.21 -10.11
N PRO A 146 8.34 14.43 -10.44
CA PRO A 146 7.45 15.18 -9.55
C PRO A 146 6.18 14.42 -9.18
N LEU A 147 5.57 13.69 -10.13
CA LEU A 147 4.38 12.88 -9.87
C LEU A 147 4.65 11.75 -8.86
N ILE A 148 5.82 11.10 -8.95
CA ILE A 148 6.24 10.08 -7.99
C ILE A 148 6.53 10.71 -6.62
N LEU A 149 7.22 11.85 -6.58
CA LEU A 149 7.52 12.56 -5.33
C LEU A 149 6.26 13.02 -4.60
N LEU A 150 5.21 13.38 -5.34
CA LEU A 150 3.93 13.78 -4.77
C LEU A 150 3.28 12.66 -3.95
N GLN A 151 3.61 11.39 -4.21
CA GLN A 151 3.14 10.25 -3.41
C GLN A 151 3.68 10.28 -1.96
N LEU A 152 4.84 10.90 -1.70
CA LEU A 152 5.35 11.11 -0.33
C LEU A 152 4.41 11.98 0.50
N GLY A 153 3.67 12.87 -0.17
CA GLY A 153 2.66 13.70 0.48
C GLY A 153 1.55 12.87 1.13
N PHE A 154 1.22 11.69 0.60
CA PHE A 154 0.20 10.82 1.22
C PHE A 154 0.65 10.31 2.59
N ALA A 155 1.89 9.81 2.70
CA ALA A 155 2.44 9.38 3.97
C ALA A 155 2.53 10.54 4.97
N TYR A 156 3.01 11.69 4.50
CA TYR A 156 3.07 12.91 5.31
C TYR A 156 1.68 13.29 5.84
N LEU A 157 0.68 13.45 4.97
CA LEU A 157 -0.66 13.84 5.39
C LEU A 157 -1.29 12.82 6.35
N THR A 158 -1.11 11.53 6.09
CA THR A 158 -1.67 10.46 6.94
C THR A 158 -1.06 10.51 8.34
N ILE A 159 0.27 10.59 8.45
CA ILE A 159 1.00 10.60 9.73
C ILE A 159 0.67 11.86 10.56
N TRP A 160 0.54 13.01 9.90
CA TRP A 160 0.38 14.30 10.56
C TRP A 160 -1.07 14.66 10.91
N TYR A 161 -2.05 14.21 10.13
CA TYR A 161 -3.44 14.64 10.30
C TYR A 161 -4.42 13.53 10.74
N SER A 162 -4.00 12.27 10.76
CA SER A 162 -4.93 11.17 11.07
C SER A 162 -4.71 10.65 12.49
N PRO A 163 -5.65 10.90 13.44
CA PRO A 163 -5.62 10.24 14.73
C PRO A 163 -5.80 8.72 14.57
N ILE A 164 -5.01 7.98 15.33
CA ILE A 164 -4.99 6.52 15.31
C ILE A 164 -5.55 6.03 16.64
N THR A 165 -6.54 5.14 16.61
CA THR A 165 -7.21 4.60 17.79
C THR A 165 -7.32 3.09 17.70
N LEU A 166 -7.32 2.42 18.85
CA LEU A 166 -7.65 1.00 18.94
C LEU A 166 -9.12 0.84 19.33
N GLU A 167 -9.93 0.23 18.46
CA GLU A 167 -11.37 0.04 18.63
C GLU A 167 -11.73 -1.44 18.79
N ALA A 168 -12.82 -1.72 19.52
CA ALA A 168 -13.21 -3.10 19.81
C ALA A 168 -13.59 -3.90 18.54
N ASN A 169 -14.40 -3.33 17.65
CA ASN A 169 -14.95 -4.09 16.52
C ASN A 169 -13.98 -4.22 15.33
N SER A 170 -13.01 -3.31 15.22
CA SER A 170 -12.20 -3.15 14.00
C SER A 170 -10.70 -3.29 14.25
N GLY A 171 -10.28 -3.36 15.51
CA GLY A 171 -8.87 -3.33 15.87
C GLY A 171 -8.27 -1.94 15.68
N CYS A 172 -7.14 -1.86 14.99
CA CYS A 172 -6.39 -0.62 14.79
C CYS A 172 -7.01 0.19 13.64
N VAL A 173 -7.57 1.36 13.98
CA VAL A 173 -8.31 2.23 13.06
C VAL A 173 -7.59 3.56 12.89
N VAL A 174 -7.58 4.05 11.65
CA VAL A 174 -7.02 5.36 11.29
C VAL A 174 -8.17 6.27 10.91
N HIS A 175 -8.36 7.34 11.68
CA HIS A 175 -9.38 8.35 11.42
C HIS A 175 -8.80 9.42 10.52
N TYR A 176 -8.78 9.16 9.22
CA TYR A 176 -8.31 10.14 8.25
C TYR A 176 -9.37 11.23 7.99
N PRO A 177 -8.98 12.50 7.82
CA PRO A 177 -9.88 13.54 7.34
C PRO A 177 -10.28 13.30 5.87
N ASP A 178 -11.44 13.83 5.47
CA ASP A 178 -12.05 13.56 4.15
C ASP A 178 -11.17 13.96 2.96
N PHE A 179 -10.27 14.93 3.13
CA PHE A 179 -9.38 15.35 2.05
C PHE A 179 -8.28 14.31 1.73
N ILE A 180 -7.94 13.39 2.64
CA ILE A 180 -6.87 12.41 2.41
C ILE A 180 -7.26 11.39 1.32
N PRO A 181 -8.46 10.77 1.35
CA PRO A 181 -8.93 9.93 0.25
C PRO A 181 -8.96 10.68 -1.09
N TRP A 182 -9.43 11.93 -1.10
CA TRP A 182 -9.43 12.77 -2.30
C TRP A 182 -8.03 13.00 -2.84
N TYR A 183 -7.07 13.30 -1.95
CA TYR A 183 -5.67 13.46 -2.30
C TYR A 183 -5.11 12.15 -2.88
N TRP A 184 -5.27 11.03 -2.19
CA TRP A 184 -4.81 9.72 -2.64
C TRP A 184 -5.38 9.34 -4.01
N PHE A 185 -6.70 9.45 -4.18
CA PHE A 185 -7.42 9.15 -5.41
C PHE A 185 -6.96 10.06 -6.56
N GLY A 186 -6.86 11.37 -6.28
CA GLY A 186 -6.40 12.38 -7.23
C GLY A 186 -4.93 12.23 -7.64
N LEU A 187 -4.11 11.52 -6.86
CA LEU A 187 -2.76 11.15 -7.25
C LEU A 187 -2.71 9.85 -8.04
N ILE A 188 -3.29 8.78 -7.50
CA ILE A 188 -3.07 7.43 -8.02
C ILE A 188 -3.69 7.24 -9.39
N ILE A 189 -4.91 7.75 -9.61
CA ILE A 189 -5.59 7.54 -10.89
C ILE A 189 -4.88 8.27 -12.02
N PRO A 190 -4.56 9.58 -11.93
CA PRO A 190 -3.83 10.25 -12.99
C PRO A 190 -2.45 9.65 -13.24
N ILE A 191 -1.73 9.27 -12.18
CA ILE A 191 -0.40 8.65 -12.31
C ILE A 191 -0.51 7.31 -13.04
N ASN A 192 -1.41 6.42 -12.60
CA ASN A 192 -1.58 5.10 -13.21
C ASN A 192 -2.17 5.19 -14.61
N ALA A 193 -3.10 6.12 -14.86
CA ALA A 193 -3.65 6.37 -16.20
C ALA A 193 -2.58 6.94 -17.15
N PHE A 194 -1.78 7.91 -16.71
CA PHE A 194 -0.68 8.49 -17.49
C PHE A 194 0.35 7.43 -17.88
N PHE A 195 0.82 6.66 -16.89
CA PHE A 195 1.80 5.61 -17.12
C PHE A 195 1.26 4.44 -17.96
N SER A 196 0.01 4.03 -17.72
CA SER A 196 -0.66 2.99 -18.53
C SER A 196 -0.88 3.47 -19.96
N GLY A 197 -1.24 4.74 -20.16
CA GLY A 197 -1.41 5.34 -21.48
C GLY A 197 -0.11 5.34 -22.27
N ILE A 198 1.00 5.79 -21.66
CA ILE A 198 2.32 5.76 -22.29
C ILE A 198 2.75 4.32 -22.60
N PHE A 199 2.62 3.40 -21.65
CA PHE A 199 2.98 2.01 -21.84
C PHE A 199 2.18 1.35 -22.98
N SER A 200 0.86 1.58 -23.02
CA SER A 200 -0.03 1.05 -24.06
C SER A 200 0.32 1.63 -25.43
N TYR A 201 0.56 2.94 -25.52
CA TYR A 201 0.98 3.59 -26.75
C TYR A 201 2.29 2.99 -27.28
N VAL A 202 3.29 2.81 -26.43
CA VAL A 202 4.59 2.30 -26.88
C VAL A 202 4.53 0.83 -27.24
N THR A 203 3.89 -0.02 -26.43
CA THR A 203 3.74 -1.45 -26.75
C THR A 203 2.99 -1.64 -28.06
N TYR A 204 1.93 -0.86 -28.30
CA TYR A 204 1.20 -0.87 -29.57
C TYR A 204 2.07 -0.42 -30.75
N LYS A 205 2.85 0.66 -30.59
CA LYS A 205 3.77 1.14 -31.63
C LYS A 205 4.85 0.09 -31.97
N GLN A 206 5.45 -0.54 -30.96
CA GLN A 206 6.45 -1.58 -31.17
C GLN A 206 5.85 -2.85 -31.81
N TYR A 207 4.60 -3.18 -31.48
CA TYR A 207 3.86 -4.24 -32.15
C TYR A 207 3.69 -3.96 -33.64
N ILE A 208 3.32 -2.73 -34.04
CA ILE A 208 3.18 -2.36 -35.46
C ILE A 208 4.52 -2.45 -36.21
N ILE A 209 5.62 -2.03 -35.57
CA ILE A 209 6.95 -1.99 -36.20
C ILE A 209 7.53 -3.39 -36.37
N TYR A 210 7.58 -4.20 -35.30
CA TYR A 210 8.24 -5.50 -35.33
C TYR A 210 7.34 -6.65 -35.80
N LYS A 211 6.02 -6.51 -35.69
CA LYS A 211 5.02 -7.53 -36.05
C LYS A 211 5.29 -8.94 -35.47
N SER A 212 6.00 -9.02 -34.35
CA SER A 212 6.28 -10.29 -33.68
C SER A 212 5.11 -10.71 -32.80
N ASP A 213 4.83 -12.02 -32.76
CA ASP A 213 3.82 -12.60 -31.87
C ASP A 213 4.12 -12.35 -30.39
N ALA A 214 5.39 -12.26 -30.01
CA ALA A 214 5.80 -11.92 -28.65
C ALA A 214 5.33 -10.50 -28.26
N TRP A 215 5.47 -9.53 -29.17
CA TRP A 215 4.98 -8.16 -28.98
C TRP A 215 3.46 -8.09 -28.98
N ARG A 216 2.79 -8.92 -29.80
CA ARG A 216 1.32 -9.03 -29.79
C ARG A 216 0.80 -9.51 -28.44
N LEU A 217 1.41 -10.57 -27.91
CA LEU A 217 1.04 -11.16 -26.63
C LEU A 217 1.31 -10.18 -25.49
N LEU A 218 2.48 -9.53 -25.50
CA LEU A 218 2.86 -8.54 -24.49
C LEU A 218 1.93 -7.33 -24.50
N ALA A 219 1.58 -6.79 -25.67
CA ALA A 219 0.64 -5.67 -25.77
C ALA A 219 -0.74 -6.08 -25.23
N ARG A 220 -1.28 -7.23 -25.65
CA ARG A 220 -2.60 -7.69 -25.20
C ARG A 220 -2.64 -7.95 -23.69
N LYS A 221 -1.68 -8.72 -23.15
CA LYS A 221 -1.63 -9.05 -21.72
C LYS A 221 -1.24 -7.86 -20.85
N GLY A 222 -0.35 -7.01 -21.34
CA GLY A 222 0.04 -5.77 -20.68
C GLY A 222 -1.16 -4.82 -20.53
N ILE A 223 -1.91 -4.56 -21.61
CA ILE A 223 -3.11 -3.71 -21.55
C ILE A 223 -4.16 -4.31 -20.61
N GLU A 224 -4.41 -5.63 -20.69
CA GLU A 224 -5.35 -6.33 -19.81
C GLU A 224 -5.00 -6.13 -18.32
N ILE A 225 -3.72 -6.32 -17.94
CA ILE A 225 -3.25 -6.12 -16.57
C ILE A 225 -3.34 -4.65 -16.15
N MET A 226 -2.94 -3.71 -17.01
CA MET A 226 -3.00 -2.27 -16.68
C MET A 226 -4.45 -1.80 -16.49
N CYS A 227 -5.37 -2.25 -17.33
CA CYS A 227 -6.80 -1.99 -17.15
C CYS A 227 -7.34 -2.59 -15.85
N LEU A 228 -6.92 -3.81 -15.49
CA LEU A 228 -7.31 -4.45 -14.24
C LEU A 228 -6.80 -3.66 -13.03
N VAL A 229 -5.56 -3.15 -13.08
CA VAL A 229 -4.99 -2.30 -12.02
C VAL A 229 -5.79 -1.01 -11.88
N ILE A 230 -6.07 -0.30 -12.98
CA ILE A 230 -6.88 0.93 -12.94
C ILE A 230 -8.29 0.63 -12.38
N LEU A 231 -8.91 -0.46 -12.80
CA LEU A 231 -10.23 -0.86 -12.31
C LEU A 231 -10.19 -1.19 -10.81
N CYS A 232 -9.16 -1.90 -10.34
CA CYS A 232 -8.95 -2.19 -8.92
C CYS A 232 -8.82 -0.89 -8.11
N ASN A 233 -7.96 0.04 -8.54
CA ASN A 233 -7.80 1.34 -7.88
C ASN A 233 -9.11 2.14 -7.85
N LEU A 234 -9.90 2.10 -8.93
CA LEU A 234 -11.20 2.76 -8.99
C LEU A 234 -12.19 2.14 -8.02
N ILE A 235 -12.27 0.81 -7.95
CA ILE A 235 -13.16 0.09 -7.03
C ILE A 235 -12.73 0.35 -5.58
N CYS A 236 -11.47 0.11 -5.25
CA CYS A 236 -10.91 0.35 -3.91
C CYS A 236 -11.09 1.83 -3.51
N GLY A 237 -10.75 2.76 -4.38
CA GLY A 237 -10.93 4.19 -4.15
C GLY A 237 -12.39 4.59 -3.94
N THR A 238 -13.32 4.01 -4.70
CA THR A 238 -14.76 4.24 -4.51
C THR A 238 -15.24 3.67 -3.18
N CYS A 239 -14.79 2.47 -2.80
CA CYS A 239 -15.11 1.86 -1.50
C CYS A 239 -14.59 2.69 -0.33
N ILE A 240 -13.35 3.19 -0.41
CA ILE A 240 -12.76 4.07 0.60
C ILE A 240 -13.55 5.38 0.68
N PHE A 241 -13.83 6.00 -0.46
CA PHE A 241 -14.55 7.28 -0.55
C PHE A 241 -15.96 7.19 0.05
N LEU A 242 -16.72 6.17 -0.32
CA LEU A 242 -18.06 5.91 0.20
C LEU A 242 -18.06 5.31 1.62
N ARG A 243 -16.87 5.12 2.20
CA ARG A 243 -16.63 4.48 3.50
C ARG A 243 -17.36 3.13 3.62
N ILE A 244 -17.39 2.33 2.55
CA ILE A 244 -17.99 1.00 2.54
C ILE A 244 -17.24 0.15 3.57
N GLY A 245 -17.94 -0.41 4.57
CA GLY A 245 -17.33 -1.12 5.68
C GLY A 245 -16.89 -0.25 6.87
N GLY A 246 -17.19 1.05 6.85
CA GLY A 246 -16.98 1.97 7.99
C GLY A 246 -15.52 2.05 8.44
N HIS A 247 -15.25 1.65 9.67
CA HIS A 247 -13.91 1.67 10.25
C HIS A 247 -12.94 0.65 9.61
N SER A 248 -13.46 -0.34 8.88
CA SER A 248 -12.67 -1.33 8.14
C SER A 248 -12.21 -0.84 6.75
N THR A 249 -12.48 0.42 6.40
CA THR A 249 -12.08 0.98 5.09
C THR A 249 -10.57 0.96 4.85
N ILE A 250 -9.76 0.92 5.91
CA ILE A 250 -8.30 0.83 5.80
C ILE A 250 -7.83 -0.42 5.06
N PHE A 251 -8.60 -1.52 5.12
CA PHE A 251 -8.22 -2.76 4.44
C PHE A 251 -8.28 -2.65 2.92
N PHE A 252 -9.07 -1.73 2.36
CA PHE A 252 -9.06 -1.50 0.92
C PHE A 252 -7.72 -0.94 0.43
N PHE A 253 -6.98 -0.19 1.26
CA PHE A 253 -5.60 0.21 0.92
C PHE A 253 -4.65 -0.99 0.89
N VAL A 254 -4.85 -1.99 1.76
CA VAL A 254 -4.04 -3.22 1.78
C VAL A 254 -4.40 -4.14 0.62
N VAL A 255 -5.66 -4.16 0.19
CA VAL A 255 -6.12 -4.91 -0.99
C VAL A 255 -5.62 -4.27 -2.29
N ASP A 256 -5.55 -2.93 -2.33
CA ASP A 256 -4.99 -2.18 -3.46
C ASP A 256 -3.47 -2.38 -3.61
N TRP A 257 -2.78 -2.64 -2.50
CA TRP A 257 -1.32 -2.83 -2.40
C TRP A 257 -0.84 -4.16 -3.01
#